data_AF-A0A2V5MAC6-F1
#
_entry.id   AF-A0A2V5MAC6-F1
#
_cell.length_a   1.000
_cell.length_b   1.000
_cell.length_c   1.000
_cell.angle_alpha   90.00
_cell.angle_beta   90.00
_cell.angle_gamma   90.00
#
_symmetry.space_group_name_H-M   'P 1'
#
loop_
_entity.id
_entity.type
_entity.pdbx_description
1 polymer ?
#
loop_
_entity_poly.entity_id
_entity_poly.type
_entity_poly.pdbx_seq_one_letter_code
_entity_poly.pdbx_strand_id
1 'polypeptide(L)'
;MLNDDPQPYLIRGYRRSDRETVRKLCCDTGFLGEPIDPVYEDRELFADFLTTYYTDHEPESCFLLEVDGEISGYLLGSRKPLQNQLYALYQNVWLFFRALTRYFRYNQRSRRFIRW
;
A
#
# COMPACT_ATOMS: atom_id res chain seq x y z
N MET A 1 -4.81 31.23 14.99
CA MET A 1 -3.93 30.68 16.03
C MET A 1 -4.00 29.18 15.87
N LEU A 2 -2.92 28.55 15.43
CA LEU A 2 -2.83 27.09 15.39
C LEU A 2 -2.75 26.64 16.86
N ASN A 3 -3.68 25.80 17.29
CA ASN A 3 -3.57 25.16 18.59
C ASN A 3 -2.33 24.25 18.55
N ASP A 4 -1.25 24.68 19.19
CA ASP A 4 0.00 23.92 19.38
C ASP A 4 -0.12 22.88 20.51
N ASP A 5 -1.33 22.51 20.92
CA ASP A 5 -1.51 21.39 21.84
C ASP A 5 -1.13 20.10 21.09
N PRO A 6 -0.16 19.32 21.60
CA PRO A 6 0.24 18.08 20.96
C PRO A 6 -0.96 17.14 20.93
N GLN A 7 -1.47 16.89 19.73
CA GLN A 7 -2.52 15.89 19.53
C GLN A 7 -2.01 14.54 20.03
N PRO A 8 -2.80 13.81 20.84
CA PRO A 8 -2.38 12.50 21.31
C PRO A 8 -2.26 11.56 20.11
N TYR A 9 -1.03 11.10 19.84
CA TYR A 9 -0.74 10.12 18.80
C TYR A 9 -0.08 8.88 19.39
N LEU A 10 -0.32 7.73 18.77
CA LEU A 10 0.24 6.44 19.15
C LEU A 10 0.93 5.80 17.95
N ILE A 11 2.19 5.42 18.12
CA ILE A 11 2.89 4.56 17.17
C ILE A 11 2.88 3.14 17.74
N ARG A 12 2.34 2.19 16.98
CA ARG A 12 2.29 0.78 17.40
C ARG A 12 2.67 -0.17 16.28
N GLY A 13 3.00 -1.40 16.65
CA GLY A 13 3.19 -2.49 15.70
C GLY A 13 1.90 -2.80 14.93
N TYR A 14 2.07 -3.13 13.65
CA TYR A 14 1.01 -3.62 12.78
C TYR A 14 0.40 -4.91 13.31
N ARG A 15 -0.92 -5.06 13.14
CA ARG A 15 -1.68 -6.29 13.38
C ARG A 15 -2.34 -6.72 12.09
N ARG A 16 -2.56 -8.03 11.92
CA ARG A 16 -3.20 -8.57 10.71
C ARG A 16 -4.60 -8.00 10.45
N SER A 17 -5.30 -7.55 11.49
CA SER A 17 -6.59 -6.86 11.38
C SER A 17 -6.50 -5.50 10.69
N ASP A 18 -5.33 -4.85 10.70
CA ASP A 18 -5.13 -3.52 10.11
C ASP A 18 -4.89 -3.58 8.60
N ARG A 19 -4.78 -4.80 8.02
CA ARG A 19 -4.39 -5.02 6.63
C ARG A 19 -5.24 -4.22 5.66
N GLU A 20 -6.56 -4.23 5.85
CA GLU A 20 -7.49 -3.52 4.97
C GLU A 20 -7.32 -2.01 5.06
N THR A 21 -7.17 -1.48 6.27
CA THR A 21 -6.95 -0.04 6.51
C THR A 21 -5.63 0.44 5.88
N VAL A 22 -4.55 -0.34 6.02
CA VAL A 22 -3.25 -0.03 5.38
C VAL A 22 -3.37 0.01 3.86
N ARG A 23 -4.07 -0.97 3.28
CA ARG A 23 -4.29 -1.04 1.81
C ARG A 23 -5.11 0.13 1.30
N LYS A 24 -6.14 0.53 2.06
CA LYS A 24 -6.94 1.71 1.75
C LYS A 24 -6.09 2.97 1.78
N LEU A 25 -5.33 3.20 2.85
CA LEU A 25 -4.47 4.38 2.98
C LEU A 25 -3.40 4.42 1.88
N CYS A 26 -2.85 3.26 1.50
CA CYS A 26 -1.91 3.13 0.39
C CYS A 26 -2.52 3.61 -0.93
N CYS A 27 -3.79 3.28 -1.20
CA CYS A 27 -4.47 3.74 -2.41
C CYS A 27 -4.84 5.22 -2.33
N ASP A 28 -5.28 5.69 -1.16
CA ASP A 28 -5.71 7.07 -0.94
C ASP A 28 -4.55 8.08 -0.97
N THR A 29 -3.30 7.60 -0.88
CA THR A 29 -2.07 8.42 -0.92
C THR A 29 -1.09 8.03 -2.04
N GLY A 30 -1.50 7.08 -2.90
CA GLY A 30 -0.63 6.38 -3.85
C GLY A 30 -0.10 7.22 -5.02
N PHE A 31 -0.63 8.42 -5.24
CA PHE A 31 -0.21 9.35 -6.29
C PHE A 31 0.36 10.63 -5.69
N LEU A 32 1.63 10.59 -5.27
CA LEU A 32 2.33 11.74 -4.68
C LEU A 32 1.60 12.36 -3.48
N GLY A 33 0.93 11.53 -2.66
CA GLY A 33 0.12 11.96 -1.52
C GLY A 33 -1.37 12.08 -1.83
N GLU A 34 -1.77 12.01 -3.10
CA GLU A 34 -3.18 12.00 -3.54
C GLU A 34 -3.66 10.58 -3.86
N PRO A 35 -4.99 10.36 -3.98
CA PRO A 35 -5.55 9.07 -4.38
C PRO A 35 -5.05 8.60 -5.75
N ILE A 36 -4.88 7.29 -5.90
CA ILE A 36 -4.37 6.68 -7.14
C ILE A 36 -5.42 6.62 -8.26
N ASP A 37 -6.71 6.68 -7.95
CA ASP A 37 -7.85 6.50 -8.87
C ASP A 37 -7.80 7.34 -10.16
N PRO A 38 -7.31 8.60 -10.15
CA PRO A 38 -7.20 9.39 -11.37
C PRO A 38 -6.25 8.78 -12.41
N VAL A 39 -5.31 7.95 -11.96
CA VAL A 39 -4.20 7.40 -12.74
C VAL A 39 -4.34 5.89 -12.96
N TYR A 40 -4.78 5.14 -11.95
CA TYR A 40 -4.92 3.70 -12.01
C TYR A 40 -6.14 3.23 -11.21
N GLU A 41 -7.04 2.48 -11.86
CA GLU A 41 -8.33 2.11 -11.27
C GLU A 41 -8.31 0.81 -10.43
N ASP A 42 -7.32 -0.08 -10.64
CA ASP A 42 -7.24 -1.34 -9.89
C ASP A 42 -6.52 -1.15 -8.56
N ARG A 43 -7.25 -0.57 -7.58
CA ARG A 43 -6.79 -0.39 -6.20
C ARG A 43 -6.31 -1.69 -5.56
N GLU A 44 -6.93 -2.82 -5.88
CA GLU A 44 -6.56 -4.12 -5.30
C GLU A 44 -5.16 -4.53 -5.76
N LEU A 45 -4.89 -4.44 -7.07
CA LEU A 45 -3.60 -4.78 -7.66
C LEU A 45 -2.50 -3.81 -7.21
N PHE A 46 -2.83 -2.52 -7.10
CA PHE A 46 -1.92 -1.49 -6.59
C PHE A 46 -1.53 -1.74 -5.12
N ALA A 47 -2.51 -1.96 -4.25
CA ALA A 47 -2.23 -2.27 -2.86
C ALA A 47 -1.50 -3.62 -2.71
N ASP A 48 -1.84 -4.62 -3.54
CA ASP A 48 -1.13 -5.90 -3.53
C ASP A 48 0.35 -5.71 -3.86
N PHE A 49 0.66 -4.86 -4.85
CA PHE A 49 2.02 -4.55 -5.25
C PHE A 49 2.85 -3.94 -4.10
N LEU A 50 2.30 -2.95 -3.40
CA LEU A 50 3.08 -2.15 -2.44
C LEU A 50 3.08 -2.69 -1.00
N THR A 51 2.03 -3.40 -0.57
CA THR A 51 1.89 -3.71 0.87
C THR A 51 2.13 -5.18 1.22
N THR A 52 1.81 -6.12 0.30
CA THR A 52 1.63 -7.55 0.64
C THR A 52 2.87 -8.22 1.21
N TYR A 53 4.05 -7.95 0.64
CA TYR A 53 5.29 -8.53 1.17
C TYR A 53 5.46 -8.17 2.65
N TYR A 54 5.35 -6.89 2.97
CA TYR A 54 5.58 -6.38 4.32
C TYR A 54 4.51 -6.86 5.30
N THR A 55 3.22 -6.75 4.93
CA THR A 55 2.12 -7.08 5.84
C THR A 55 2.00 -8.58 6.12
N ASP A 56 2.45 -9.42 5.19
CA ASP A 56 2.22 -10.87 5.25
C ASP A 56 3.51 -11.66 5.59
N HIS A 57 4.70 -11.12 5.30
CA HIS A 57 5.98 -11.82 5.51
C HIS A 57 6.90 -11.17 6.55
N GLU A 58 6.82 -9.85 6.74
CA GLU A 58 7.59 -9.11 7.76
C GLU A 58 6.71 -8.14 8.59
N PRO A 59 5.55 -8.59 9.14
CA PRO A 59 4.64 -7.73 9.90
C PRO A 59 5.30 -7.11 11.15
N GLU A 60 6.33 -7.76 11.70
CA GLU A 60 7.12 -7.25 12.83
C GLU A 60 7.93 -6.00 12.49
N SER A 61 8.14 -5.73 11.20
CA SER A 61 8.84 -4.56 10.69
C SER A 61 7.88 -3.47 10.20
N CYS A 62 6.60 -3.57 10.54
CA CYS A 62 5.55 -2.65 10.14
C CYS A 62 4.98 -1.89 11.35
N PHE A 63 4.85 -0.57 11.21
CA PHE A 63 4.36 0.32 12.25
C PHE A 63 3.21 1.17 11.72
N LEU A 64 2.24 1.47 12.58
CA LEU A 64 1.09 2.31 12.27
C LEU A 64 1.10 3.53 13.18
N LEU A 65 0.68 4.67 12.62
CA LEU A 65 0.39 5.90 13.33
C LEU A 65 -1.12 5.97 13.55
N GLU A 66 -1.52 6.08 14.82
CA GLU A 66 -2.89 6.35 15.23
C GLU A 66 -3.01 7.77 15.78
N VAL A 67 -4.02 8.50 15.32
CA VAL A 67 -4.42 9.82 15.83
C VAL A 67 -5.92 9.76 16.10
N ASP A 68 -6.35 10.15 17.30
CA ASP A 68 -7.77 10.08 17.72
C ASP A 68 -8.43 8.69 17.55
N GLY A 69 -7.65 7.62 17.66
CA GLY A 69 -8.11 6.24 17.50
C GLY A 69 -8.28 5.77 16.05
N GLU A 70 -7.95 6.62 15.07
CA GLU A 70 -7.92 6.25 13.65
C GLU A 70 -6.49 6.07 13.14
N ILE A 71 -6.29 5.11 12.24
CA ILE A 71 -4.99 4.90 11.58
C ILE A 71 -4.81 5.98 10.52
N SER A 72 -3.90 6.93 10.79
CA SER A 72 -3.62 8.06 9.91
C SER A 72 -2.32 7.90 9.11
N GLY A 73 -1.53 6.86 9.38
CA GLY A 73 -0.26 6.63 8.70
C GLY A 73 0.28 5.22 8.91
N TYR A 74 1.20 4.80 8.04
CA TYR A 74 1.93 3.56 8.19
C TYR A 74 3.38 3.71 7.73
N LEU A 75 4.24 2.84 8.27
CA LEU A 75 5.61 2.64 7.83
C LEU A 75 5.82 1.14 7.65
N LEU A 76 6.13 0.71 6.42
CA LEU A 76 6.44 -0.68 6.09
C LEU A 76 7.94 -0.82 5.84
N GLY A 77 8.58 -1.80 6.47
CA GLY A 77 10.01 -2.03 6.35
C GLY A 77 10.35 -3.50 6.13
N SER A 78 11.50 -3.75 5.54
CA SER A 78 12.05 -5.10 5.29
C SER A 78 13.43 -5.20 5.93
N ARG A 79 13.64 -6.20 6.77
CA ARG A 79 14.96 -6.52 7.34
C ARG A 79 15.69 -7.58 6.52
N LYS A 80 14.99 -8.25 5.60
CA LYS A 80 15.50 -9.38 4.81
C LYS A 80 15.48 -9.06 3.30
N PRO A 81 16.43 -8.24 2.81
CA PRO A 81 16.39 -7.72 1.43
C PRO A 81 16.41 -8.82 0.35
N LEU A 82 17.09 -9.94 0.59
CA LEU A 82 17.09 -11.07 -0.35
C LEU A 82 15.71 -11.74 -0.47
N GLN A 83 15.00 -11.90 0.64
CA GLN A 83 13.64 -12.47 0.64
C GLN A 83 12.67 -11.52 -0.06
N ASN A 84 12.80 -10.22 0.20
CA ASN A 84 12.02 -9.19 -0.47
C ASN A 84 12.23 -9.20 -1.99
N GLN A 85 13.49 -9.30 -2.46
CA GLN A 85 13.78 -9.34 -3.90
C GLN A 85 13.23 -10.59 -4.59
N LEU A 86 13.36 -11.77 -3.95
CA LEU A 86 12.81 -13.01 -4.50
C LEU A 86 11.28 -12.98 -4.53
N TYR A 87 10.65 -12.47 -3.47
CA TYR A 87 9.21 -12.29 -3.43
C TYR A 87 8.75 -11.28 -4.48
N ALA A 88 9.43 -10.14 -4.62
CA ALA A 88 9.11 -9.13 -5.62
C ALA A 88 9.17 -9.69 -7.05
N LEU A 89 10.15 -10.55 -7.35
CA LEU A 89 10.22 -11.21 -8.66
C LEU A 89 9.01 -12.11 -8.90
N TYR A 90 8.67 -12.97 -7.93
CA TYR A 90 7.50 -13.84 -8.01
C TYR A 90 6.19 -13.05 -8.10
N GLN A 91 6.02 -12.06 -7.21
CA GLN A 91 4.86 -11.19 -7.11
C GLN A 91 4.66 -10.40 -8.41
N ASN A 92 5.71 -9.86 -9.02
CA ASN A 92 5.62 -9.15 -10.28
C ASN A 92 5.13 -10.03 -11.41
N VAL A 93 5.63 -11.26 -11.52
CA VAL A 93 5.15 -12.23 -12.51
C VAL A 93 3.66 -12.54 -12.28
N TRP A 94 3.27 -12.79 -11.03
CA TRP A 94 1.88 -13.10 -10.69
C TRP A 94 0.93 -11.92 -10.91
N LEU A 95 1.30 -10.72 -10.47
CA LEU A 95 0.53 -9.50 -10.68
C LEU A 95 0.45 -9.13 -12.16
N PHE A 96 1.48 -9.41 -12.96
CA PHE A 96 1.43 -9.25 -14.40
C PHE A 96 0.33 -10.11 -15.02
N PHE A 97 0.24 -11.40 -14.67
CA PHE A 97 -0.85 -12.26 -15.15
C PHE A 97 -2.22 -11.79 -14.67
N ARG A 98 -2.36 -11.33 -13.42
CA ARG A 98 -3.61 -10.75 -12.91
C ARG A 98 -3.99 -9.48 -13.66
N ALA A 99 -3.04 -8.58 -13.91
CA ALA A 99 -3.26 -7.38 -14.68
C ALA A 99 -3.69 -7.74 -16.11
N LEU A 100 -3.05 -8.72 -16.75
CA LEU A 100 -3.37 -9.14 -18.12
C LEU A 100 -4.80 -9.66 -18.25
N THR A 101 -5.28 -10.46 -17.28
CA THR A 101 -6.66 -10.95 -17.27
C THR A 101 -7.69 -9.82 -17.09
N ARG A 102 -7.32 -8.75 -16.37
CA ARG A 102 -8.18 -7.57 -16.12
C ARG A 102 -8.01 -6.46 -17.15
N TYR A 103 -6.93 -6.47 -17.93
CA TYR A 103 -6.50 -5.38 -18.81
C TYR A 103 -7.56 -4.95 -19.84
N PHE A 104 -8.36 -5.89 -20.34
CA PHE A 104 -9.45 -5.60 -21.27
C PHE A 104 -10.54 -4.71 -20.65
N ARG A 105 -10.70 -4.73 -19.34
CA ARG A 105 -11.66 -3.90 -18.59
C ARG A 105 -11.10 -2.53 -18.22
N TYR A 106 -9.78 -2.34 -18.32
CA TYR A 106 -9.15 -1.10 -17.92
C TYR A 106 -9.48 0.07 -18.85
N ASN A 107 -9.72 1.22 -18.25
CA ASN A 107 -9.92 2.49 -18.92
C ASN A 107 -8.61 2.98 -19.59
N GLN A 108 -8.71 4.00 -20.44
CA GLN A 108 -7.55 4.50 -21.18
C GLN A 108 -6.44 5.07 -20.30
N ARG A 109 -6.76 5.61 -19.11
CA ARG A 109 -5.79 6.18 -18.17
C ARG A 109 -4.96 5.07 -17.52
N SER A 110 -5.62 4.04 -17.00
CA SER A 110 -4.98 2.85 -16.45
C SER A 110 -4.06 2.17 -17.46
N ARG A 111 -4.50 2.04 -18.72
CA ARG A 111 -3.66 1.47 -19.79
C ARG A 111 -2.45 2.34 -20.13
N ARG A 112 -2.56 3.67 -19.99
CA ARG A 112 -1.43 4.59 -20.18
C ARG A 112 -0.44 4.46 -19.04
N PHE A 113 -0.92 4.36 -17.80
CA PHE A 113 -0.10 4.16 -16.62
C PHE A 113 0.72 2.87 -16.69
N ILE A 114 0.13 1.75 -17.14
CA ILE A 114 0.84 0.47 -17.29
C ILE A 114 1.94 0.51 -18.36
N ARG A 115 1.81 1.39 -19.38
CA ARG A 115 2.76 1.49 -20.49
C ARG A 115 3.95 2.41 -20.20
N TRP A 116 3.91 3.15 -19.11
CA TRP A 116 4.96 4.07 -18.71
C TRP A 116 6.00 3.35 -17.87
#